data_AF-A0A832XBP9-F1
#
_entry.id   AF-A0A832XBP9-F1
#
_cell.length_a   1.000
_cell.length_b   1.000
_cell.length_c   1.000
_cell.angle_alpha   90.00
_cell.angle_beta   90.00
_cell.angle_gamma   90.00
#
_symmetry.space_group_name_H-M   'P 1'
#
loop_
_entity.id
_entity.type
_entity.pdbx_description
1 polymer ?
#
loop_
_entity_poly.entity_id
_entity_poly.type
_entity_poly.pdbx_seq_one_letter_code
_entity_poly.pdbx_strand_id
1 'polypeptide(L)'
;MKFSGCDKILIALCILFNAGLFCYFGSGMGQGSWVVIEVDQKRVARYSLSKDQITDVEGPLGITEVEIRDGKARILRSPCKLKVCIKSGYIQYADRISVCLPNRVVVRIEGNAERGLDAVVS
;
A
#
# COMPACT_ATOMS: atom_id res chain seq x y z
N MET A 1 -4.15 45.72 -14.19
CA MET A 1 -2.83 45.12 -13.91
C MET A 1 -2.19 44.71 -15.22
N LYS A 2 -1.18 45.46 -15.70
CA LYS A 2 -0.43 45.09 -16.92
C LYS A 2 0.65 44.09 -16.50
N PHE A 3 0.43 42.81 -16.80
CA PHE A 3 1.46 41.79 -16.65
C PHE A 3 2.60 42.10 -17.62
N SER A 4 3.71 42.63 -17.09
CA SER A 4 4.94 42.84 -17.85
C SER A 4 5.49 41.49 -18.32
N GLY A 5 6.16 41.45 -19.48
CA GLY A 5 6.63 40.20 -20.09
C GLY A 5 7.48 39.32 -19.16
N CYS A 6 8.19 39.93 -18.21
CA CYS A 6 9.00 39.24 -17.21
C CYS A 6 8.17 38.37 -16.23
N ASP A 7 6.94 38.79 -15.91
CA ASP A 7 6.08 38.06 -14.97
C ASP A 7 5.62 36.73 -15.57
N LYS A 8 5.33 36.72 -16.88
CA LYS A 8 4.99 35.50 -17.63
C LYS A 8 6.17 34.52 -17.70
N ILE A 9 7.39 35.05 -17.80
CA ILE A 9 8.63 34.24 -17.81
C ILE A 9 8.85 33.58 -16.44
N LEU A 10 8.66 34.34 -15.35
CA LEU A 10 8.75 33.81 -13.98
C LEU A 10 7.72 32.72 -13.71
N ILE A 11 6.46 32.93 -14.11
CA ILE A 11 5.41 31.93 -13.94
C ILE A 11 5.73 30.66 -14.74
N ALA A 12 6.16 30.80 -16.00
CA ALA A 12 6.55 29.65 -16.83
C ALA A 12 7.71 28.86 -16.21
N LEU A 13 8.73 29.56 -15.69
CA LEU A 13 9.88 28.94 -15.01
C LEU A 13 9.45 28.19 -13.74
N CYS A 14 8.60 28.79 -12.91
CA CYS A 14 8.07 28.14 -11.71
C CYS A 14 7.25 26.90 -12.03
N ILE A 15 6.43 26.92 -13.09
CA ILE A 15 5.67 25.74 -13.53
C ILE A 15 6.60 24.64 -14.01
N LEU A 16 7.61 24.97 -14.82
CA LEU A 16 8.62 24.02 -15.31
C LEU A 16 9.44 23.41 -14.16
N PHE A 17 9.81 24.21 -13.17
CA PHE A 17 10.55 23.76 -12.00
C PHE A 17 9.72 22.81 -11.12
N ASN A 18 8.44 23.16 -10.87
CA ASN A 18 7.52 22.29 -10.14
C ASN A 18 7.22 21.00 -10.91
N ALA A 19 7.05 21.07 -12.23
CA ALA A 19 6.86 19.88 -13.07
C ALA A 19 8.10 18.98 -13.05
N GLY A 20 9.30 19.56 -13.12
CA GLY A 20 10.57 18.83 -13.01
C GLY A 20 10.72 18.13 -11.65
N LEU A 21 10.43 18.84 -10.55
CA LEU A 21 10.39 18.27 -9.21
C LEU A 21 9.35 17.15 -9.10
N PHE A 22 8.14 17.35 -9.63
CA PHE A 22 7.08 16.35 -9.60
C PHE A 22 7.45 15.10 -10.39
N CYS A 23 8.11 15.21 -11.55
CA CYS A 23 8.62 14.06 -12.29
C CYS A 23 9.76 13.34 -11.55
N TYR A 24 10.66 14.11 -10.92
CA TYR A 24 11.78 13.57 -10.14
C TYR A 24 11.31 12.81 -8.89
N PHE A 25 10.35 13.37 -8.15
CA PHE A 25 9.81 12.77 -6.91
C PHE A 25 8.63 11.81 -7.13
N GLY A 26 7.84 12.00 -8.19
CA GLY A 26 6.62 11.23 -8.47
C GLY A 26 6.87 9.81 -9.00
N SER A 27 8.10 9.49 -9.37
CA SER A 27 8.50 8.15 -9.84
C SER A 27 8.64 7.12 -8.69
N GLY A 28 8.48 7.55 -7.44
CA GLY A 28 8.63 6.73 -6.24
C GLY A 28 7.35 6.06 -5.76
N MET A 29 6.38 5.70 -6.60
CA MET A 29 5.29 4.80 -6.16
C MET A 29 5.81 3.36 -6.19
N GLY A 30 6.68 3.03 -5.23
CA GLY A 30 7.34 1.73 -5.14
C GLY A 30 6.31 0.60 -5.16
N GLN A 31 6.42 -0.27 -6.17
CA GLN A 31 5.60 -1.48 -6.21
C GLN A 31 5.92 -2.33 -5.00
N GLY A 32 4.88 -2.84 -4.35
CA GLY A 32 5.01 -3.82 -3.29
C GLY A 32 5.68 -5.08 -3.81
N SER A 33 6.65 -5.63 -3.07
CA SER A 33 7.32 -6.87 -3.46
C SER A 33 6.87 -8.05 -2.60
N TRP A 34 6.47 -7.78 -1.35
CA TRP A 34 6.13 -8.79 -0.37
C TRP A 34 4.78 -8.51 0.30
N VAL A 35 3.97 -9.56 0.47
CA VAL A 35 2.77 -9.56 1.28
C VAL A 35 3.15 -10.13 2.64
N VAL A 36 2.85 -9.38 3.69
CA VAL A 36 3.06 -9.80 5.07
C VAL A 36 1.73 -9.97 5.74
N ILE A 37 1.56 -11.12 6.38
CA ILE A 37 0.35 -11.45 7.11
C ILE A 37 0.71 -11.52 8.58
N GLU A 38 -0.01 -10.73 9.37
CA GLU A 38 0.12 -10.67 10.81
C GLU A 38 -1.21 -11.07 11.45
N VAL A 39 -1.11 -11.87 12.51
CA VAL A 39 -2.25 -12.26 13.35
C VAL A 39 -1.90 -11.87 14.77
N ASP A 40 -2.77 -11.12 15.43
CA ASP A 40 -2.56 -10.66 16.81
C ASP A 40 -1.21 -9.96 17.01
N GLN A 41 -0.84 -9.09 16.05
CA GLN A 41 0.43 -8.35 16.00
C GLN A 41 1.69 -9.22 15.86
N LYS A 42 1.55 -10.52 15.57
CA LYS A 42 2.68 -11.40 15.25
C LYS A 42 2.69 -11.74 13.78
N ARG A 43 3.85 -11.59 13.15
CA ARG A 43 4.06 -12.00 11.75
C ARG A 43 3.96 -13.52 11.65
N VAL A 44 2.92 -14.01 10.97
CA VAL A 44 2.69 -15.44 10.78
C VAL A 44 3.21 -15.92 9.42
N ALA A 45 3.13 -15.06 8.40
CA ALA A 45 3.54 -15.43 7.05
C ALA A 45 4.11 -14.26 6.27
N ARG A 46 4.98 -14.58 5.31
CA ARG A 46 5.51 -13.66 4.31
C ARG A 46 5.49 -14.36 2.96
N TYR A 47 4.85 -13.71 1.99
CA TYR A 47 4.72 -14.21 0.63
C TYR A 47 5.22 -13.18 -0.37
N SER A 48 5.70 -13.63 -1.52
CA SER A 48 6.06 -12.72 -2.62
C SER A 48 4.80 -12.34 -3.40
N LEU A 49 4.63 -11.06 -3.77
CA LEU A 49 3.53 -10.64 -4.65
C LEU A 49 3.66 -11.25 -6.06
N SER A 50 4.85 -11.68 -6.46
CA SER A 50 5.12 -12.25 -7.78
C SER A 50 4.62 -13.68 -7.96
N LYS A 51 4.16 -14.34 -6.88
CA LYS A 51 3.65 -15.71 -6.92
C LYS A 51 2.17 -15.73 -6.61
N ASP A 52 1.39 -16.22 -7.57
CA ASP A 52 -0.04 -16.41 -7.41
C ASP A 52 -0.31 -17.59 -6.47
N GLN A 53 -1.12 -17.36 -5.44
CA GLN A 53 -1.53 -18.39 -4.48
C GLN A 53 -2.69 -17.91 -3.63
N ILE A 54 -3.39 -18.85 -3.02
CA ILE A 54 -4.39 -18.60 -1.99
C ILE A 54 -3.88 -19.22 -0.69
N THR A 55 -3.94 -18.47 0.39
CA THR A 55 -3.49 -18.92 1.71
C THR A 55 -4.59 -18.74 2.73
N ASP A 56 -4.72 -19.75 3.59
CA ASP A 56 -5.63 -19.74 4.71
C ASP A 56 -4.88 -19.27 5.95
N VAL A 57 -5.45 -18.28 6.62
CA VAL A 57 -4.86 -17.65 7.81
C VAL A 57 -5.82 -17.86 8.96
N GLU A 58 -5.38 -18.62 9.96
CA GLU A 58 -6.16 -18.84 11.17
C GLU A 58 -6.05 -17.63 12.09
N GLY A 59 -7.20 -16.99 12.34
CA GLY A 59 -7.33 -15.92 13.32
C GLY A 59 -8.23 -16.32 14.50
N PRO A 60 -8.26 -15.52 15.57
CA PRO A 60 -9.06 -15.78 16.77
C PRO A 60 -10.58 -15.95 16.54
N LEU A 61 -11.13 -15.45 15.44
CA LEU A 61 -12.54 -15.63 15.04
C LEU A 61 -12.73 -16.74 14.00
N GLY A 62 -11.65 -17.29 13.44
CA GLY A 62 -11.68 -18.35 12.44
C GLY A 62 -10.78 -18.05 11.23
N ILE A 63 -10.96 -18.88 10.19
CA ILE A 63 -10.10 -18.91 9.01
C ILE A 63 -10.43 -17.74 8.06
N THR A 64 -9.41 -16.98 7.67
CA THR A 64 -9.48 -15.94 6.64
C THR A 64 -8.69 -16.38 5.41
N GLU A 65 -9.33 -16.36 4.24
CA GLU A 65 -8.71 -16.69 2.96
C GLU A 65 -8.12 -15.42 2.33
N VAL A 66 -6.82 -15.43 2.07
CA VAL A 66 -6.09 -14.34 1.41
C VAL A 66 -5.64 -14.83 0.03
N GLU A 67 -6.03 -14.13 -1.02
CA GLU A 67 -5.60 -14.38 -2.39
C GLU A 67 -4.50 -13.41 -2.77
N ILE A 68 -3.41 -13.94 -3.34
CA ILE A 68 -2.35 -13.19 -3.99
C ILE A 68 -2.40 -13.57 -5.46
N ARG A 69 -2.58 -12.58 -6.33
CA ARG A 69 -2.71 -12.79 -7.77
C ARG A 69 -2.26 -11.57 -8.56
N ASP A 70 -1.52 -11.78 -9.64
CA ASP A 70 -1.10 -10.73 -10.60
C ASP A 70 -0.38 -9.54 -9.93
N GLY A 71 0.45 -9.81 -8.91
CA GLY A 71 1.14 -8.74 -8.18
C GLY A 71 0.24 -7.94 -7.24
N LYS A 72 -0.89 -8.51 -6.81
CA LYS A 72 -1.85 -7.87 -5.89
C LYS A 72 -2.32 -8.87 -4.83
N ALA A 73 -2.71 -8.38 -3.67
CA ALA A 73 -3.30 -9.21 -2.61
C ALA A 73 -4.71 -8.73 -2.25
N ARG A 74 -5.61 -9.63 -1.89
CA ARG A 74 -6.93 -9.31 -1.32
C ARG A 74 -7.40 -10.37 -0.34
N ILE A 75 -8.37 -10.02 0.51
CA ILE A 75 -9.05 -10.99 1.36
C ILE A 75 -10.28 -11.49 0.60
N LEU A 76 -10.30 -12.78 0.27
CA LEU A 76 -11.42 -13.42 -0.45
C LEU A 76 -12.58 -13.69 0.51
N ARG A 77 -12.25 -14.21 1.71
CA ARG A 77 -13.22 -14.63 2.71
C ARG A 77 -12.72 -14.33 4.11
N SER A 78 -13.62 -13.91 4.99
CA SER A 78 -13.34 -13.68 6.39
C SER A 78 -14.59 -13.96 7.23
N PRO A 79 -14.46 -14.49 8.46
CA PRO A 79 -15.59 -14.77 9.35
C PRO A 79 -16.23 -13.50 9.95
N CYS A 80 -15.71 -12.31 9.64
CA CYS A 80 -16.22 -11.07 10.21
C CYS A 80 -17.57 -10.62 9.61
N LYS A 81 -18.44 -10.06 10.46
CA LYS A 81 -19.76 -9.52 10.06
C LYS A 81 -19.66 -8.31 9.12
N LEU A 82 -18.67 -7.44 9.37
CA LEU A 82 -18.55 -6.15 8.67
C LEU A 82 -18.09 -6.30 7.21
N LYS A 83 -17.34 -7.37 6.91
CA LYS A 83 -16.78 -7.68 5.58
C LYS A 83 -16.04 -6.50 4.92
N VAL A 84 -15.51 -5.56 5.72
CA VAL A 84 -14.79 -4.37 5.23
C VAL A 84 -13.52 -4.78 4.51
N CYS A 85 -12.78 -5.75 5.06
CA CYS A 85 -11.58 -6.31 4.43
C CYS A 85 -11.81 -6.87 3.02
N ILE A 86 -12.97 -7.48 2.78
CA ILE A 86 -13.36 -8.00 1.46
C ILE A 86 -13.73 -6.86 0.52
N LYS A 87 -14.47 -5.86 1.04
CA LYS A 87 -14.88 -4.66 0.28
C LYS A 87 -13.71 -3.76 -0.11
N SER A 88 -12.61 -3.77 0.66
CA SER A 88 -11.40 -3.01 0.34
C SER A 88 -10.72 -3.45 -0.97
N GLY A 89 -10.98 -4.67 -1.44
CA GLY A 89 -10.47 -5.16 -2.71
C GLY A 89 -8.96 -5.41 -2.72
N TYR A 90 -8.33 -5.21 -3.88
CA TYR A 90 -6.92 -5.51 -4.12
C TYR A 90 -5.99 -4.40 -3.63
N ILE A 91 -4.92 -4.80 -2.95
CA ILE A 91 -3.80 -3.96 -2.53
C ILE A 91 -2.51 -4.41 -3.24
N GLN A 92 -1.74 -3.45 -3.75
CA GLN A 92 -0.53 -3.71 -4.57
C GLN A 92 0.64 -2.77 -4.27
N TYR A 93 0.36 -1.58 -3.76
CA TYR A 93 1.38 -0.56 -3.48
C TYR A 93 1.99 -0.78 -2.09
N ALA A 94 3.27 -0.45 -1.94
CA ALA A 94 3.93 -0.43 -0.64
C ALA A 94 3.13 0.38 0.39
N ASP A 95 3.18 -0.06 1.65
CA ASP A 95 2.50 0.54 2.81
C ASP A 95 0.97 0.53 2.76
N ARG A 96 0.37 -0.12 1.75
CA ARG A 96 -1.05 -0.43 1.76
C ARG A 96 -1.31 -1.62 2.68
N ILE A 97 -2.41 -1.52 3.41
CA ILE A 97 -2.87 -2.53 4.35
C ILE A 97 -4.34 -2.87 4.09
N SER A 98 -4.69 -4.14 4.30
CA SER A 98 -6.07 -4.61 4.43
C SER A 98 -6.18 -5.33 5.77
N VAL A 99 -7.08 -4.86 6.63
CA VAL A 99 -7.21 -5.34 8.00
C VAL A 99 -8.61 -5.88 8.25
N CYS A 100 -8.66 -7.08 8.83
CA CYS A 100 -9.85 -7.62 9.43
C CYS A 100 -9.78 -7.40 10.95
N LEU A 101 -10.21 -6.22 11.40
CA LEU A 101 -10.10 -5.81 12.79
C LEU A 101 -10.70 -6.82 13.78
N PRO A 102 -11.90 -7.39 13.56
CA PRO A 102 -12.45 -8.38 14.48
C PRO A 102 -11.57 -9.64 14.57
N ASN A 103 -11.13 -10.17 13.42
CA ASN A 103 -10.32 -11.38 13.35
C ASN A 103 -8.82 -11.11 13.64
N ARG A 104 -8.42 -9.88 13.97
CA ARG A 104 -7.02 -9.47 14.22
C ARG A 104 -6.04 -9.90 13.14
N VAL A 105 -6.50 -10.05 11.89
CA VAL A 105 -5.67 -10.38 10.72
C VAL A 105 -5.33 -9.09 9.99
N VAL A 106 -4.05 -8.84 9.78
CA VAL A 106 -3.52 -7.69 9.03
C VAL A 106 -2.74 -8.22 7.83
N VAL A 107 -3.11 -7.77 6.64
CA VAL A 107 -2.37 -8.03 5.40
C VAL A 107 -1.72 -6.72 4.96
N ARG A 108 -0.39 -6.66 4.95
CA ARG A 108 0.40 -5.49 4.59
C ARG A 108 1.24 -5.77 3.35
N ILE A 109 1.40 -4.78 2.50
CA ILE A 109 2.32 -4.83 1.38
C ILE A 109 3.63 -4.13 1.75
N GLU A 110 4.71 -4.90 1.86
CA GLU A 110 6.08 -4.39 2.00
C GLU A 110 6.67 -4.13 0.60
N GLY A 111 7.05 -2.90 0.33
CA GLY A 111 7.87 -2.55 -0.84
C GLY A 111 9.35 -2.80 -0.58
N ASN A 112 10.14 -2.97 -1.65
CA ASN A 112 11.61 -3.00 -1.58
C ASN A 112 12.22 -1.60 -1.38
N ALA A 113 11.45 -0.66 -0.83
CA ALA A 113 11.89 0.70 -0.64
C ALA A 113 12.54 0.80 0.73
N GLU A 114 13.88 0.81 0.73
CA GLU A 114 14.67 1.60 1.66
C GLU A 114 14.28 3.09 1.52
N ARG A 115 13.07 3.42 1.95
CA ARG A 115 12.70 4.79 2.28
C ARG A 115 12.42 4.81 3.77
N GLY A 116 13.52 4.95 4.50
CA GLY A 116 13.51 5.45 5.86
C GLY A 116 12.82 6.81 5.88
N LEU A 117 11.53 6.78 6.12
CA LEU A 117 10.77 7.83 6.75
C LEU A 117 9.99 7.14 7.88
N ASP A 118 10.75 6.51 8.80
CA ASP A 118 10.23 6.23 10.13
C ASP A 118 9.92 7.60 10.74
N ALA A 119 8.64 7.89 10.86
CA ALA A 119 8.16 8.97 11.70
C ALA A 119 8.63 8.64 13.13
N VAL A 120 9.72 9.28 13.54
CA VAL A 120 10.12 9.41 14.94
C VAL A 120 8.89 9.93 15.69
N VAL A 121 8.26 9.05 16.47
CA VAL A 121 7.52 9.49 17.65
C VAL A 121 8.59 9.64 18.72
N SER A 122 9.06 10.87 18.87
CA SER A 122 9.73 11.31 20.10
C SER A 122 8.71 11.93 21.03
#